data_AF-A0A6G3XCV7-F1
#
_entry.id   AF-A0A6G3XCV7-F1
#
_cell.length_a   1.000
_cell.length_b   1.000
_cell.length_c   1.000
_cell.angle_alpha   90.00
_cell.angle_beta   90.00
_cell.angle_gamma   90.00
#
_symmetry.space_group_name_H-M   'P 1'
#
loop_
_entity.id
_entity.type
_entity.pdbx_description
1 polymer ?
#
loop_
_entity_poly.entity_id
_entity_poly.type
_entity_poly.pdbx_seq_one_letter_code
_entity_poly.pdbx_strand_id
1 'polypeptide(L)' 'IRAYLERWGWEVNQYFQGVTAKSTDAELLAACPDHPVFHLTVEG' A
#
# COMPACT_ATOMS: atom_id res chain seq x y z
N ILE A 1 -3.80 2.31 -1.12
CA ILE A 1 -3.05 1.34 -0.27
C ILE A 1 -2.94 1.73 1.19
N ARG A 2 -3.03 3.02 1.59
CA ARG A 2 -2.89 3.44 3.00
C ARG A 2 -3.86 2.73 3.94
N ALA A 3 -5.17 2.73 3.63
CA ALA A 3 -6.18 2.00 4.42
C ALA A 3 -5.95 0.48 4.46
N TYR A 4 -5.36 -0.10 3.40
CA TYR A 4 -4.98 -1.51 3.38
C TYR A 4 -3.80 -1.77 4.32
N LEU A 5 -2.78 -0.92 4.29
CA LEU A 5 -1.63 -0.98 5.20
C LEU A 5 -2.00 -0.63 6.65
N GLU A 6 -3.05 0.16 6.89
CA GLU A 6 -3.52 0.41 8.27
C GLU A 6 -4.15 -0.84 8.87
N ARG A 7 -4.89 -1.60 8.06
CA ARG A 7 -5.63 -2.77 8.53
C ARG A 7 -4.81 -4.06 8.52
N TRP A 8 -3.93 -4.21 7.53
CA TRP A 8 -3.16 -5.43 7.26
C TRP A 8 -1.66 -5.21 7.32
N GLY A 9 -1.19 -3.99 7.58
CA GLY A 9 0.23 -3.63 7.51
C GLY A 9 1.11 -4.48 8.42
N TRP A 10 0.60 -4.96 9.55
CA TRP A 10 1.37 -5.85 10.43
C TRP A 10 1.64 -7.22 9.80
N GLU A 11 0.66 -7.79 9.08
CA GLU A 11 0.79 -9.07 8.38
C GLU A 11 1.66 -8.94 7.13
N VAL A 12 1.49 -7.85 6.40
CA VAL A 12 2.15 -7.67 5.08
C VAL A 12 3.47 -6.92 5.17
N ASN A 13 3.88 -6.44 6.34
CA ASN A 13 5.09 -5.62 6.53
C ASN A 13 6.35 -6.21 5.85
N GLN A 14 6.49 -7.54 5.92
CA GLN A 14 7.61 -8.27 5.32
C GLN A 14 7.69 -8.15 3.79
N TYR A 15 6.55 -7.92 3.12
CA TYR A 15 6.48 -7.78 1.67
C TYR A 15 6.70 -6.34 1.21
N PHE A 16 6.35 -5.37 2.06
CA PHE A 16 6.41 -3.93 1.76
C PHE A 16 7.75 -3.27 2.11
N GLN A 17 8.79 -4.06 2.43
CA GLN A 17 10.14 -3.56 2.79
C GLN A 17 10.16 -2.43 3.83
N GLY A 18 9.21 -2.44 4.78
CA GLY A 18 9.09 -1.40 5.82
C GLY A 18 8.23 -0.20 5.44
N VAL A 19 7.61 -0.19 4.25
CA VAL A 19 6.57 0.77 3.89
C VAL A 19 5.31 0.48 4.71
N THR A 20 4.83 1.51 5.43
CA THR A 20 3.68 1.41 6.33
C THR A 20 2.62 2.42 5.97
N ALA A 21 1.47 2.34 6.64
CA ALA A 21 0.44 3.37 6.55
C ALA A 21 0.89 4.78 6.99
N LYS A 22 2.04 4.91 7.67
CA LYS A 22 2.61 6.21 8.06
C LYS A 22 3.64 6.74 7.07
N SER A 23 4.02 5.94 6.08
CA SER A 23 4.94 6.36 5.01
C SER A 23 4.33 7.50 4.19
N THR A 24 5.22 8.30 3.63
CA THR A 24 4.87 9.42 2.75
C THR A 24 4.30 8.90 1.44
N ASP A 25 3.53 9.73 0.73
CA ASP A 25 2.96 9.34 -0.56
C ASP A 25 4.04 9.02 -1.60
N ALA A 26 5.23 9.64 -1.50
CA ALA A 26 6.38 9.34 -2.34
C ALA A 26 6.93 7.92 -2.13
N GLU A 27 7.04 7.46 -0.88
CA GLU A 27 7.46 6.09 -0.55
C GLU A 27 6.41 5.06 -1.00
N LEU A 28 5.12 5.40 -0.83
CA LEU A 28 4.02 4.56 -1.33
C LEU A 28 4.06 4.44 -2.85
N LEU A 29 4.35 5.53 -3.57
CA LEU A 29 4.54 5.52 -5.03
C LEU A 29 5.78 4.72 -5.46
N ALA A 30 6.87 4.79 -4.70
CA ALA A 30 8.08 4.04 -4.98
C ALA A 30 7.89 2.52 -4.82
N ALA A 31 6.95 2.09 -3.98
CA ALA A 31 6.58 0.67 -3.81
C ALA A 31 5.54 0.17 -4.85
N CYS A 32 4.85 1.06 -5.56
CA CYS A 32 3.90 0.69 -6.61
C CYS A 32 4.47 -0.20 -7.73
N PRO A 33 5.73 -0.03 -8.20
CA PRO A 33 6.30 -0.90 -9.23
C PRO A 33 6.47 -2.35 -8.75
N ASP A 34 6.82 -2.55 -7.49
CA ASP A 34 7.00 -3.87 -6.89
C ASP A 34 5.68 -4.52 -6.49
N HIS A 35 4.61 -3.72 -6.32
CA HIS A 35 3.32 -4.18 -5.83
C HIS A 35 2.19 -3.69 -6.75
N PRO A 36 1.65 -4.56 -7.64
CA PRO A 36 0.57 -4.17 -8.53
C PRO A 36 -0.66 -3.75 -7.71
N VAL A 37 -1.10 -2.51 -7.92
CA VAL A 37 -2.28 -1.93 -7.27
C VAL A 37 -3.42 -1.81 -8.27
N PHE A 38 -4.61 -2.21 -7.85
CA PHE A 38 -5.82 -2.09 -8.67
C PHE A 38 -6.58 -0.82 -8.28
N HIS A 39 -6.97 -0.04 -9.27
CA HIS A 39 -7.91 1.07 -9.07
C HIS A 39 -9.33 0.49 -9.07
N LEU A 40 -9.99 0.53 -7.91
CA LEU A 40 -11.38 0.12 -7.77
C LEU A 40 -12.28 1.32 -8.10
N THR A 41 -13.00 1.24 -9.21
CA THR A 41 -14.08 2.18 -9.57
C THR A 41 -15.42 1.54 -9.26
N VAL A 42 -16.28 2.24 -8.52
CA VAL A 42 -17.67 1.82 -8.32
C VAL A 42 -18.47 2.37 -9.50
N GLU A 43 -18.89 1.50 -10.41
CA GLU A 43 -19.95 1.82 -11.36
C GLU A 43 -21.29 1.60 -10.65
N GLY A 44 -22.09 2.66 -10.57
CA GLY A 44 -23.42 2.66 -9.95
C GLY A 44 -24.53 2.34 -10.94
#